data_AF-A0A914ZAC8-F1
#
_entry.id   AF-A0A914ZAC8-F1
#
_cell.length_a   1.000
_cell.length_b   1.000
_cell.length_c   1.000
_cell.angle_alpha   90.00
_cell.angle_beta   90.00
_cell.angle_gamma   90.00
#
_symmetry.space_group_name_H-M   'P 1'
#
loop_
_entity.id
_entity.type
_entity.pdbx_description
1 polymer ?
#
loop_
_entity_poly.entity_id
_entity_poly.type
_entity_poly.pdbx_seq_one_letter_code
_entity_poly.pdbx_strand_id
1 'polypeptide(L)'
;MFTTAAAIIFILIGSANDYEKCHTSHHLPDFKLTNYFLGLGTLIASYGGHSAFPTIQHDMKKPTDFYKSTFLAFSILFCMYSPVSLMGFLTYGDSLRDSVINSIQIQWIQQAVNLLITVHCILTLTIVLNPLNQDIEDLFHVPHEFGIKRVLVRTGTTICVTFLAESVPTFGPMLDLMGGTTLALTCLILPPLFYVFIGRGKKSSKINKFKRRI
;
A
#
# COMPACT_ATOMS: atom_id res chain seq x y z
N MET A 1 5.20 -12.29 -4.79
CA MET A 1 6.55 -11.72 -4.56
C MET A 1 7.49 -11.97 -5.74
N PHE A 2 7.50 -13.16 -6.36
CA PHE A 2 8.32 -13.38 -7.57
C PHE A 2 7.93 -12.46 -8.74
N THR A 3 6.63 -12.27 -8.98
CA THR A 3 6.13 -11.39 -10.05
C THR A 3 6.54 -9.93 -9.85
N THR A 4 6.51 -9.43 -8.62
CA THR A 4 6.92 -8.05 -8.29
C THR A 4 8.43 -7.87 -8.41
N ALA A 5 9.23 -8.82 -7.93
CA ALA A 5 10.68 -8.77 -8.10
C ALA A 5 11.09 -8.80 -9.58
N ALA A 6 10.46 -9.68 -10.37
CA ALA A 6 10.68 -9.73 -11.81
C ALA A 6 10.27 -8.40 -12.48
N ALA A 7 9.10 -7.85 -12.15
CA ALA A 7 8.63 -6.58 -12.68
C ALA A 7 9.61 -5.44 -12.40
N ILE A 8 10.16 -5.37 -11.18
CA ILE A 8 11.18 -4.37 -10.83
C ILE A 8 12.44 -4.52 -11.68
N ILE A 9 12.93 -5.75 -11.90
CA ILE A 9 14.10 -5.99 -12.75
C ILE A 9 13.83 -5.50 -14.17
N PHE A 10 12.66 -5.81 -14.74
CA PHE A 10 12.28 -5.32 -16.07
C PHE A 10 12.15 -3.80 -16.12
N ILE A 11 11.58 -3.16 -15.09
CA ILE A 11 11.48 -1.69 -15.00
C ILE A 11 12.87 -1.06 -14.97
N LEU A 12 13.80 -1.60 -14.18
CA LEU A 12 15.17 -1.11 -14.11
C LEU A 12 15.90 -1.28 -15.44
N ILE A 13 15.77 -2.43 -16.11
CA ILE A 13 16.36 -2.66 -17.45
C ILE A 13 15.76 -1.72 -18.48
N GLY A 14 14.44 -1.54 -18.49
CA GLY A 14 13.76 -0.62 -19.40
C GLY A 14 14.22 0.82 -19.20
N SER A 15 14.27 1.27 -17.94
CA SER A 15 14.67 2.63 -17.60
C SER A 15 16.15 2.88 -17.86
N ALA A 16 17.03 1.90 -17.63
CA ALA A 16 18.45 2.01 -17.95
C ALA A 16 18.71 2.12 -19.46
N ASN A 17 17.95 1.41 -20.29
CA ASN A 17 18.04 1.55 -21.75
C ASN A 17 17.47 2.89 -22.23
N ASP A 18 16.41 3.37 -21.59
CA ASP A 18 15.81 4.67 -21.92
C ASP A 18 16.68 5.83 -21.43
N TYR A 19 17.52 5.62 -20.41
CA TYR A 19 18.44 6.63 -19.86
C TYR A 19 19.29 7.27 -20.95
N GLU A 20 19.97 6.49 -21.80
CA GLU A 20 20.83 7.04 -22.85
C GLU A 20 20.10 7.98 -23.81
N LYS A 21 18.79 7.74 -24.05
CA LYS A 21 17.98 8.51 -24.99
C LYS A 21 17.24 9.67 -24.34
N CYS A 22 16.79 9.50 -23.11
CA CYS A 22 15.89 10.44 -22.42
C CYS A 22 16.64 11.40 -21.49
N HIS A 23 17.82 11.03 -20.96
CA HIS A 23 18.54 11.87 -19.98
C HIS A 23 18.98 13.23 -20.54
N THR A 24 19.16 13.39 -21.85
CA THR A 24 19.58 14.67 -22.44
C THR A 24 18.43 15.66 -22.58
N SER A 25 17.18 15.17 -22.58
CA SER A 25 15.98 15.98 -22.79
C SER A 25 15.11 16.07 -21.53
N HIS A 26 15.54 15.47 -20.42
CA HIS A 26 14.80 15.58 -19.17
C HIS A 26 15.02 16.97 -18.56
N HIS A 27 13.92 17.62 -18.22
CA HIS A 27 13.95 18.81 -17.38
C HIS A 27 13.63 18.40 -15.96
N LEU A 28 14.31 19.02 -14.99
CA LEU A 28 13.91 18.89 -13.59
C LEU A 28 12.64 19.70 -13.38
N PRO A 29 11.64 19.13 -12.69
CA PRO A 29 10.42 19.86 -12.36
C PRO A 29 10.75 21.03 -11.42
N ASP A 30 10.06 22.15 -11.62
CA ASP A 30 10.12 23.27 -10.69
C ASP A 30 9.65 22.86 -9.29
N PHE A 31 10.31 23.39 -8.26
CA PHE A 31 9.91 23.14 -6.88
C PHE A 31 8.55 23.81 -6.59
N LYS A 32 7.51 22.97 -6.48
CA LYS A 32 6.17 23.39 -6.08
C LYS A 32 5.80 22.74 -4.76
N LEU A 33 5.44 23.57 -3.78
CA LEU A 33 5.08 23.11 -2.44
C LEU A 33 3.90 22.10 -2.46
N THR A 34 2.95 22.30 -3.36
CA THR A 34 1.82 21.37 -3.55
C THR A 34 2.29 19.98 -3.97
N ASN A 35 3.20 19.89 -4.94
CA ASN A 35 3.73 18.61 -5.43
C ASN A 35 4.54 17.89 -4.35
N TYR A 36 5.22 18.65 -3.48
CA TYR A 36 5.93 18.09 -2.33
C TYR A 36 4.97 17.37 -1.37
N PHE A 37 3.86 18.01 -0.99
CA PHE A 37 2.88 17.39 -0.08
C PHE A 37 2.11 16.24 -0.73
N LEU A 38 1.79 16.34 -2.02
CA LEU A 38 1.21 15.23 -2.79
C LEU A 38 2.17 14.03 -2.80
N GLY A 39 3.45 14.26 -3.12
CA GLY A 39 4.49 13.23 -3.05
C GLY A 39 4.62 12.56 -1.67
N LEU A 40 4.47 13.32 -0.57
CA LEU A 40 4.39 12.75 0.77
C LEU A 40 3.17 11.83 0.95
N GLY A 41 2.02 12.19 0.36
CA GLY A 41 0.83 11.35 0.29
C GLY A 41 1.13 10.02 -0.40
N THR A 42 1.64 10.06 -1.63
CA THR A 42 2.06 8.84 -2.35
C THR A 42 3.09 8.01 -1.57
N LEU A 43 4.04 8.64 -0.88
CA LEU A 43 5.00 7.93 -0.03
C LEU A 43 4.31 7.21 1.13
N ILE A 44 3.43 7.89 1.88
CA ILE A 44 2.66 7.26 2.97
C ILE A 44 1.80 6.11 2.42
N ALA A 45 1.20 6.29 1.25
CA ALA A 45 0.42 5.24 0.59
C ALA A 45 1.26 4.01 0.28
N SER A 46 2.47 4.21 -0.22
CA SER A 46 3.41 3.15 -0.61
C SER A 46 3.88 2.28 0.56
N TYR A 47 3.89 2.82 1.78
CA TYR A 47 4.25 2.14 3.02
C TYR A 47 3.03 1.76 3.89
N GLY A 48 1.83 1.70 3.28
CA GLY A 48 0.60 1.31 3.96
C GLY A 48 0.52 -0.17 4.38
N GLY A 49 -0.68 -0.63 4.77
CA GLY A 49 -0.95 -2.03 5.11
C GLY A 49 -0.91 -2.36 6.61
N HIS A 50 -0.77 -1.35 7.47
CA HIS A 50 -0.70 -1.51 8.93
C HIS A 50 -1.96 -2.14 9.55
N SER A 51 -3.11 -2.08 8.88
CA SER A 51 -4.36 -2.69 9.35
C SER A 51 -4.28 -4.23 9.43
N ALA A 52 -3.43 -4.86 8.61
CA ALA A 52 -3.24 -6.31 8.63
C ALA A 52 -2.26 -6.77 9.72
N PHE A 53 -1.52 -5.85 10.35
CA PHE A 53 -0.45 -6.18 11.29
C PHE A 53 -0.94 -6.97 12.51
N PRO A 54 -2.07 -6.63 13.17
CA PRO A 54 -2.56 -7.41 14.29
C PRO A 54 -2.89 -8.86 13.92
N THR A 55 -3.53 -9.07 12.78
CA THR A 55 -3.87 -10.42 12.27
C THR A 55 -2.59 -11.20 11.97
N ILE A 56 -1.65 -10.60 11.24
CA ILE A 56 -0.36 -11.23 10.94
C ILE A 56 0.37 -11.58 12.24
N GLN A 57 0.45 -10.65 13.19
CA GLN A 57 1.11 -10.89 14.47
C GLN A 57 0.45 -12.00 15.28
N HIS A 58 -0.88 -12.07 15.27
CA HIS A 58 -1.65 -13.12 15.94
C HIS A 58 -1.38 -14.50 15.31
N ASP A 59 -1.28 -14.56 13.98
CA ASP A 59 -1.08 -15.81 13.24
C ASP A 59 0.39 -16.28 13.22
N MET A 60 1.34 -15.44 13.64
CA MET A 60 2.74 -15.82 13.78
C MET A 60 2.93 -16.90 14.85
N LYS A 61 3.71 -17.94 14.53
CA LYS A 61 4.16 -18.96 15.51
C LYS A 61 4.83 -18.34 16.75
N LYS A 62 5.52 -17.20 16.59
CA LYS A 62 6.16 -16.43 17.66
C LYS A 62 5.77 -14.94 17.57
N PRO A 63 4.66 -14.51 18.17
CA PRO A 63 4.17 -13.13 18.08
C PRO A 63 5.12 -12.07 18.64
N THR A 64 6.05 -12.46 19.53
CA THR A 64 7.07 -11.57 20.11
C THR A 64 8.13 -11.15 19.11
N ASP A 65 8.34 -11.91 18.03
CA ASP A 65 9.31 -11.60 16.99
C ASP A 65 8.73 -10.70 15.87
N PHE A 66 7.49 -10.23 16.01
CA PHE A 66 6.81 -9.40 15.01
C PHE A 66 7.63 -8.18 14.60
N TYR A 67 8.28 -7.49 15.54
CA TYR A 67 9.11 -6.32 15.23
C TYR A 67 10.29 -6.64 14.31
N LYS A 68 10.89 -7.84 14.41
CA LYS A 68 11.98 -8.28 13.52
C LYS A 68 11.45 -8.52 12.11
N SER A 69 10.27 -9.15 12.02
CA SER A 69 9.59 -9.41 10.75
C SER A 69 9.24 -8.10 10.04
N THR A 70 8.66 -7.16 10.77
CA THR A 70 8.27 -5.84 10.25
C THR A 70 9.48 -5.03 9.82
N PHE A 71 10.55 -5.00 10.63
CA PHE A 71 11.79 -4.32 10.26
C PHE A 71 12.39 -4.87 8.97
N LEU A 72 12.51 -6.21 8.87
CA LEU A 72 13.02 -6.86 7.66
C LEU A 72 12.13 -6.57 6.44
N ALA A 73 10.81 -6.65 6.58
CA ALA A 73 9.88 -6.39 5.49
C ALA A 73 10.01 -4.96 4.95
N PHE A 74 10.05 -3.96 5.84
CA PHE A 74 10.23 -2.56 5.43
C PHE A 74 11.62 -2.27 4.86
N SER A 75 12.68 -2.93 5.37
CA SER A 75 14.00 -2.84 4.74
C SER A 75 14.00 -3.39 3.31
N ILE A 76 13.34 -4.52 3.07
CA ILE A 76 13.20 -5.09 1.72
C ILE A 76 12.41 -4.14 0.81
N LEU A 77 11.29 -3.59 1.29
CA LEU A 77 10.50 -2.61 0.52
C LEU A 77 11.33 -1.37 0.16
N PHE A 78 12.09 -0.84 1.11
CA PHE A 78 12.98 0.29 0.86
C PHE A 78 14.04 -0.03 -0.22
N CYS A 79 14.66 -1.21 -0.14
CA CYS A 79 15.61 -1.69 -1.16
C CYS A 79 14.97 -1.90 -2.53
N MET A 80 13.68 -2.25 -2.60
CA MET A 80 12.95 -2.45 -3.86
C MET A 80 12.50 -1.12 -4.47
N TYR A 81 12.00 -0.19 -3.65
CA TYR A 81 11.47 1.09 -4.13
C TYR A 81 12.57 2.07 -4.52
N SER A 82 13.64 2.18 -3.72
CA SER A 82 14.66 3.21 -3.92
C SER A 82 15.32 3.18 -5.31
N PRO A 83 15.75 2.01 -5.85
CA PRO A 83 16.35 1.96 -7.18
C PRO A 83 15.37 2.34 -8.28
N VAL A 84 14.11 1.91 -8.18
CA VAL A 84 13.07 2.22 -9.19
C VAL A 84 12.74 3.71 -9.17
N SER A 85 12.54 4.30 -8.00
CA SER A 85 12.26 5.73 -7.86
C SER A 85 13.42 6.58 -8.35
N LEU A 86 14.66 6.21 -8.00
CA LEU A 86 15.85 6.94 -8.43
C LEU A 86 16.05 6.86 -9.95
N MET A 87 15.99 5.65 -10.52
CA MET A 87 16.15 5.47 -11.97
C MET A 87 15.02 6.12 -12.76
N GLY A 88 13.77 6.02 -12.29
CA GLY A 88 12.64 6.67 -12.92
C GLY A 88 12.80 8.19 -12.95
N PHE A 89 13.21 8.78 -11.83
CA PHE A 89 13.46 10.23 -11.74
C PHE A 89 14.59 10.68 -12.67
N LEU A 90 15.74 9.98 -12.63
CA LEU A 90 16.92 10.34 -13.45
C LEU A 90 16.69 10.15 -14.95
N THR A 91 15.84 9.21 -15.34
CA THR A 91 15.60 8.88 -16.76
C THR A 91 14.54 9.79 -17.37
N TYR A 92 13.43 10.02 -16.67
CA TYR A 92 12.24 10.66 -17.25
C TYR A 92 12.01 12.10 -16.74
N GLY A 93 12.53 12.48 -15.57
CA GLY A 93 12.35 13.80 -14.99
C GLY A 93 10.88 14.25 -14.97
N ASP A 94 10.60 15.45 -15.50
CA ASP A 94 9.26 16.03 -15.61
C ASP A 94 8.31 15.28 -16.58
N SER A 95 8.84 14.38 -17.42
CA SER A 95 8.03 13.55 -18.33
C SER A 95 7.53 12.25 -17.68
N LEU A 96 7.84 12.01 -16.41
CA LEU A 96 7.38 10.84 -15.67
C LEU A 96 5.85 10.86 -15.54
N ARG A 97 5.18 9.82 -16.01
CA ARG A 97 3.73 9.63 -15.83
C ARG A 97 3.43 9.08 -14.43
N ASP A 98 2.16 9.16 -14.02
CA ASP A 98 1.65 8.62 -12.74
C ASP A 98 2.15 7.21 -12.39
N SER A 99 2.39 6.38 -13.40
CA SER A 99 3.07 5.10 -13.26
C SER A 99 4.35 5.09 -14.09
N VAL A 100 5.47 4.69 -13.47
CA VAL A 100 6.76 4.50 -14.14
C VAL A 100 6.66 3.52 -15.31
N ILE A 101 5.76 2.54 -15.23
CA ILE A 101 5.54 1.54 -16.29
C ILE A 101 5.07 2.23 -17.58
N ASN A 102 4.21 3.24 -17.45
CA ASN A 102 3.70 4.00 -18.59
C ASN A 102 4.72 4.97 -19.18
N SER A 103 5.84 5.17 -18.50
CA SER A 103 6.93 6.06 -18.94
C SER A 103 8.00 5.32 -19.74
N ILE A 104 8.10 3.98 -19.59
CA ILE A 104 9.02 3.13 -20.35
C ILE A 104 8.67 3.18 -21.84
N GLN A 105 9.66 3.48 -22.68
CA GLN A 105 9.50 3.63 -24.12
C GLN A 105 9.54 2.29 -24.86
N ILE A 106 10.25 1.31 -24.30
CA ILE A 106 10.41 -0.03 -24.89
C ILE A 106 9.12 -0.84 -24.70
N GLN A 107 8.32 -0.93 -25.77
CA GLN A 107 6.98 -1.53 -25.77
C GLN A 107 6.92 -2.95 -25.23
N TRP A 108 7.84 -3.84 -25.61
CA TRP A 108 7.80 -5.24 -25.16
C TRP A 108 8.11 -5.36 -23.66
N ILE A 109 9.00 -4.52 -23.11
CA ILE A 109 9.31 -4.46 -21.67
C ILE A 109 8.08 -3.94 -20.93
N GLN A 110 7.49 -2.83 -21.42
CA GLN A 110 6.29 -2.25 -20.86
C GLN A 110 5.15 -3.27 -20.78
N GLN A 111 4.89 -4.01 -21.86
CA GLN A 111 3.86 -5.06 -21.90
C GLN A 111 4.16 -6.22 -20.94
N ALA A 112 5.42 -6.67 -20.85
CA ALA A 112 5.83 -7.72 -19.93
C ALA A 112 5.63 -7.30 -18.46
N VAL A 113 6.01 -6.06 -18.11
CA VAL A 113 5.81 -5.50 -16.77
C VAL A 113 4.31 -5.38 -16.47
N ASN A 114 3.51 -4.88 -17.40
CA ASN A 114 2.06 -4.81 -17.25
C ASN A 114 1.47 -6.19 -16.93
N LEU A 115 1.84 -7.24 -17.68
CA LEU A 115 1.37 -8.60 -17.40
C LEU A 115 1.77 -9.08 -15.99
N LEU A 116 3.04 -8.87 -15.59
CA LEU A 116 3.53 -9.28 -14.28
C LEU A 116 2.79 -8.57 -13.14
N ILE A 117 2.53 -7.28 -13.28
CA ILE A 117 1.78 -6.48 -12.31
C ILE A 117 0.30 -6.87 -12.32
N THR A 118 -0.31 -7.15 -13.47
CA THR A 118 -1.69 -7.66 -13.54
C THR A 118 -1.83 -8.96 -12.77
N VAL A 119 -0.92 -9.93 -13.00
CA VAL A 119 -0.92 -11.19 -12.24
C VAL A 119 -0.75 -10.90 -10.75
N HIS A 120 0.22 -10.05 -10.37
CA HIS A 120 0.39 -9.66 -8.97
C HIS A 120 -0.89 -9.09 -8.34
N CYS A 121 -1.56 -8.16 -9.02
CA CYS A 121 -2.77 -7.51 -8.53
C CYS A 121 -3.94 -8.49 -8.37
N ILE A 122 -4.13 -9.46 -9.27
CA ILE A 122 -5.19 -10.48 -9.14
C ILE A 122 -4.99 -11.30 -7.85
N LEU A 123 -3.75 -11.73 -7.58
CA LEU A 123 -3.44 -12.48 -6.36
C LEU A 123 -3.62 -11.61 -5.11
N THR A 124 -3.14 -10.37 -5.15
CA THR A 124 -3.22 -9.44 -4.01
C THR A 124 -4.66 -9.02 -3.71
N LEU A 125 -5.49 -8.79 -4.74
CA LEU A 125 -6.89 -8.39 -4.60
C LEU A 125 -7.68 -9.45 -3.83
N THR A 126 -7.41 -10.73 -4.07
CA THR A 126 -8.04 -11.84 -3.33
C THR A 126 -7.73 -11.76 -1.83
N ILE A 127 -6.49 -11.43 -1.48
CA ILE A 127 -6.04 -11.32 -0.09
C ILE A 127 -6.63 -10.07 0.57
N VAL A 128 -6.56 -8.93 -0.12
CA VAL A 128 -6.98 -7.62 0.41
C VAL A 128 -8.49 -7.51 0.56
N LEU A 129 -9.27 -8.11 -0.34
CA LEU A 129 -10.73 -8.10 -0.24
C LEU A 129 -11.28 -9.08 0.80
N ASN A 130 -10.48 -10.05 1.28
CA ASN A 130 -11.01 -11.05 2.20
C ASN A 130 -11.50 -10.45 3.55
N PRO A 131 -10.74 -9.59 4.24
CA PRO A 131 -11.24 -8.91 5.45
C PRO A 131 -12.47 -8.06 5.18
N LEU A 132 -12.49 -7.31 4.08
CA LEU A 132 -13.66 -6.51 3.69
C LEU A 132 -14.91 -7.39 3.47
N ASN A 133 -14.73 -8.54 2.82
CA ASN A 133 -15.82 -9.49 2.62
C ASN A 133 -16.30 -10.08 3.95
N GLN A 134 -15.42 -10.34 4.91
CA GLN A 134 -15.79 -10.81 6.25
C GLN A 134 -16.60 -9.75 7.00
N ASP A 135 -16.17 -8.48 6.98
CA ASP A 135 -16.90 -7.38 7.61
C ASP A 135 -18.31 -7.21 7.03
N ILE A 136 -18.45 -7.34 5.71
CA ILE A 136 -19.75 -7.27 5.02
C ILE A 136 -20.60 -8.51 5.31
N GLU A 137 -20.00 -9.71 5.32
CA GLU A 137 -20.68 -10.96 5.71
C GLU A 137 -21.26 -10.84 7.13
N ASP A 138 -20.49 -10.31 8.08
CA ASP A 138 -20.91 -10.11 9.46
C ASP A 138 -22.03 -9.06 9.55
N LEU A 139 -21.94 -7.96 8.79
CA LEU A 139 -22.99 -6.94 8.73
C LEU A 139 -24.33 -7.52 8.24
N PHE A 140 -24.29 -8.41 7.24
CA PHE A 140 -25.48 -9.08 6.70
C PHE A 140 -25.82 -10.40 7.40
N HIS A 141 -25.13 -10.74 8.50
CA HIS A 141 -25.31 -11.98 9.26
C HIS A 141 -25.27 -13.24 8.38
N VAL A 142 -24.34 -13.27 7.41
CA VAL A 142 -24.17 -14.38 6.48
C VAL A 142 -23.47 -15.53 7.22
N PRO A 143 -24.00 -16.77 7.16
CA PRO A 143 -23.34 -17.92 7.77
C PRO A 143 -21.96 -18.16 7.14
N HIS A 144 -20.99 -18.54 7.96
CA HIS A 144 -19.60 -18.81 7.54
C HIS A 144 -19.44 -20.10 6.69
N GLU A 145 -20.51 -20.85 6.48
CA GLU A 145 -20.53 -22.02 5.61
C GLU A 145 -20.50 -21.63 4.13
N PHE A 146 -20.11 -22.58 3.27
CA PHE A 146 -20.19 -22.35 1.83
C PHE A 146 -21.66 -22.36 1.40
N GLY A 147 -22.17 -21.20 0.97
CA GLY A 147 -23.56 -21.04 0.58
C GLY A 147 -23.77 -19.95 -0.47
N ILE A 148 -24.91 -20.03 -1.17
CA ILE A 148 -25.26 -19.10 -2.26
C ILE A 148 -25.25 -17.64 -1.78
N LYS A 149 -25.74 -17.39 -0.55
CA LYS A 149 -25.71 -16.04 0.06
C LYS A 149 -24.29 -15.47 0.16
N ARG A 150 -23.32 -16.30 0.55
CA ARG A 150 -21.92 -15.89 0.67
C ARG A 150 -21.29 -15.60 -0.68
N VAL A 151 -21.59 -16.42 -1.69
CA VAL A 151 -21.15 -16.18 -3.07
C VAL A 151 -21.72 -14.86 -3.58
N LEU A 152 -23.02 -14.62 -3.42
CA LEU A 152 -23.67 -13.38 -3.86
C LEU A 152 -23.07 -12.14 -3.19
N VAL A 153 -22.83 -12.18 -1.87
CA VAL A 153 -22.24 -11.06 -1.14
C VAL A 153 -20.81 -10.79 -1.59
N ARG A 154 -19.94 -11.81 -1.66
CA ARG A 154 -18.54 -11.63 -2.10
C ARG A 154 -18.44 -11.15 -3.54
N THR A 155 -19.25 -11.71 -4.44
CA THR A 155 -19.30 -11.28 -5.84
C THR A 155 -19.83 -9.85 -5.93
N GLY A 156 -20.87 -9.50 -5.18
CA GLY A 156 -21.39 -8.13 -5.11
C GLY A 156 -20.36 -7.12 -4.63
N THR A 157 -19.66 -7.40 -3.53
CA THR A 157 -18.56 -6.56 -3.02
C THR A 157 -17.48 -6.37 -4.07
N THR A 158 -17.06 -7.44 -4.74
CA THR A 158 -16.02 -7.37 -5.78
C THR A 158 -16.47 -6.51 -6.96
N ILE A 159 -17.71 -6.70 -7.44
CA ILE A 159 -18.29 -5.88 -8.52
C ILE A 159 -18.35 -4.40 -8.12
N CYS A 160 -18.79 -4.09 -6.89
CA CYS A 160 -18.84 -2.72 -6.40
C CYS A 160 -17.45 -2.07 -6.36
N VAL A 161 -16.43 -2.79 -5.87
CA VAL A 161 -15.04 -2.30 -5.84
C VAL A 161 -14.52 -2.08 -7.26
N THR A 162 -14.77 -3.01 -8.19
CA THR A 162 -14.38 -2.85 -9.60
C THR A 162 -15.09 -1.67 -10.26
N PHE A 163 -16.38 -1.47 -10.00
CA PHE A 163 -17.14 -0.33 -10.52
C PHE A 163 -16.57 1.02 -10.04
N LEU A 164 -16.18 1.10 -8.76
CA LEU A 164 -15.55 2.31 -8.22
C LEU A 164 -14.17 2.55 -8.84
N ALA A 165 -13.40 1.49 -9.09
CA ALA A 165 -12.10 1.58 -9.76
C ALA A 165 -12.22 2.10 -11.20
N GLU A 166 -13.21 1.62 -11.97
CA GLU A 166 -13.48 2.09 -13.33
C GLU A 166 -14.03 3.53 -13.38
N SER A 167 -14.75 3.96 -12.33
CA SER A 167 -15.35 5.30 -12.29
C SER A 167 -14.33 6.43 -12.18
N VAL A 168 -13.15 6.17 -11.62
CA VAL A 168 -12.09 7.17 -11.43
C VAL A 168 -10.74 6.56 -11.84
N PRO A 169 -10.41 6.54 -13.15
CA PRO A 169 -9.25 5.85 -13.70
C PRO A 169 -7.95 6.67 -13.58
N THR A 170 -7.75 7.40 -12.48
CA THR A 170 -6.57 8.26 -12.25
C THR A 170 -5.74 7.73 -11.09
N PHE A 171 -4.57 7.15 -11.41
CA PHE A 171 -3.75 6.44 -10.44
C PHE A 171 -3.06 7.37 -9.42
N GLY A 172 -2.38 8.43 -9.88
CA GLY A 172 -1.61 9.33 -9.01
C GLY A 172 -2.47 10.00 -7.93
N PRO A 173 -3.53 10.76 -8.31
CA PRO A 173 -4.41 11.42 -7.35
C PRO A 173 -5.08 10.46 -6.36
N MET A 174 -5.39 9.21 -6.76
CA MET A 174 -5.94 8.21 -5.85
C MET A 174 -4.92 7.81 -4.76
N LEU A 175 -3.67 7.55 -5.14
CA LEU A 175 -2.61 7.23 -4.18
C LEU A 175 -2.36 8.40 -3.22
N ASP A 176 -2.28 9.63 -3.73
CA ASP A 176 -2.10 10.82 -2.91
C ASP A 176 -3.24 10.98 -1.90
N LEU A 177 -4.48 10.79 -2.35
CA LEU A 177 -5.66 10.87 -1.49
C LEU A 177 -5.64 9.78 -0.40
N MET A 178 -5.42 8.53 -0.78
CA MET A 178 -5.38 7.41 0.18
C MET A 178 -4.28 7.60 1.22
N GLY A 179 -3.10 8.04 0.77
CA GLY A 179 -1.94 8.34 1.62
C GLY A 179 -2.18 9.50 2.56
N GLY A 180 -2.67 10.63 2.04
CA GLY A 180 -2.92 11.85 2.81
C GLY A 180 -4.09 11.76 3.79
N THR A 181 -5.01 10.80 3.59
CA THR A 181 -6.20 10.63 4.44
C THR A 181 -6.11 9.39 5.32
N THR A 182 -6.70 8.27 4.89
CA THR A 182 -6.91 7.07 5.70
C THR A 182 -5.59 6.46 6.17
N LEU A 183 -4.57 6.42 5.32
CA LEU A 183 -3.28 5.84 5.70
C LEU A 183 -2.49 6.76 6.63
N ALA A 184 -2.48 8.08 6.41
CA ALA A 184 -1.91 9.02 7.37
C ALA A 184 -2.59 8.92 8.75
N LEU A 185 -3.91 8.83 8.79
CA LEU A 185 -4.67 8.68 10.03
C LEU A 185 -4.30 7.38 10.75
N THR A 186 -4.36 6.25 10.06
CA THR A 186 -4.14 4.92 10.66
C THR A 186 -2.69 4.62 11.00
N CYS A 187 -1.73 5.15 10.23
CA CYS A 187 -0.31 4.85 10.41
C CYS A 187 0.41 5.87 11.30
N LEU A 188 0.03 7.15 11.24
CA LEU A 188 0.77 8.22 11.91
C LEU A 188 0.02 8.83 13.11
N ILE A 189 -1.29 9.01 13.01
CA ILE A 189 -2.06 9.78 14.01
C ILE A 189 -2.66 8.86 15.09
N LEU A 190 -3.35 7.78 14.70
CA LEU A 190 -4.04 6.90 15.62
C LEU A 190 -3.11 6.13 16.58
N PRO A 191 -1.96 5.57 16.17
CA PRO A 191 -1.13 4.78 17.08
C PRO A 191 -0.58 5.59 18.27
N PRO A 192 0.00 6.80 18.09
CA PRO A 192 0.41 7.65 19.22
C PRO A 192 -0.76 8.07 20.10
N LEU A 193 -1.93 8.38 19.51
CA LEU A 193 -3.12 8.72 20.29
C LEU A 193 -3.54 7.55 21.18
N PHE A 194 -3.69 6.35 20.62
CA PHE A 194 -4.03 5.15 21.38
C PHE A 194 -3.00 4.84 22.47
N TYR A 195 -1.71 5.02 22.19
CA TYR A 195 -0.66 4.87 23.19
C TYR A 195 -0.86 5.80 24.39
N VAL A 196 -1.14 7.08 24.15
CA VAL A 196 -1.42 8.06 25.21
C VAL A 196 -2.70 7.71 25.97
N PHE A 197 -3.78 7.34 25.28
CA PHE A 197 -5.05 6.95 25.92
C PHE A 197 -4.89 5.73 26.82
N ILE A 198 -4.22 4.67 26.35
CA ILE A 198 -3.94 3.46 27.13
C ILE A 198 -3.04 3.80 28.33
N GLY A 199 -2.03 4.65 28.14
CA GLY A 199 -1.15 5.12 29.22
C GLY A 199 -1.91 5.84 30.33
N ARG A 200 -2.84 6.73 29.98
CA ARG A 200 -3.72 7.42 30.94
C ARG A 200 -4.65 6.45 31.66
N GLY A 201 -5.24 5.48 30.94
CA GLY A 201 -6.09 4.44 31.52
C GLY A 201 -5.37 3.59 32.58
N LYS A 202 -4.14 3.15 32.28
CA LYS A 202 -3.30 2.40 33.23
C LYS A 202 -2.96 3.22 34.47
N LYS A 203 -2.68 4.52 34.33
CA LYS A 203 -2.40 5.42 35.46
C LYS A 203 -3.64 5.59 36.35
N SER A 204 -4.81 5.80 35.76
CA SER A 204 -6.09 5.94 36.49
C SER A 204 -6.46 4.65 37.25
N SER A 205 -6.33 3.48 36.61
CA SER A 205 -6.57 2.18 37.25
C SER A 205 -5.65 1.93 38.46
N LYS A 206 -4.35 2.28 38.35
CA LYS A 206 -3.40 2.20 39.48
C LYS A 206 -3.81 3.10 40.64
N ILE A 207 -4.24 4.34 40.38
CA ILE A 207 -4.70 5.29 41.41
C ILE A 207 -5.95 4.77 42.12
N ASN A 208 -6.93 4.26 41.37
CA ASN A 208 -8.15 3.69 41.95
C ASN A 208 -7.87 2.43 42.78
N LYS A 209 -6.92 1.58 42.36
CA LYS A 209 -6.51 0.40 43.13
C LYS A 209 -5.76 0.78 44.41
N PHE A 210 -5.00 1.86 44.41
CA PHE A 210 -4.35 2.42 45.61
C PHE A 210 -5.38 3.01 46.59
N LYS A 211 -6.35 3.80 46.09
CA LYS A 211 -7.44 4.35 46.91
C LYS A 211 -8.35 3.29 47.56
N ARG A 212 -8.52 2.11 46.93
CA ARG A 212 -9.29 0.99 47.50
C ARG A 212 -8.53 0.18 48.57
N ARG A 213 -7.24 0.44 48.76
CA ARG A 213 -6.38 -0.23 49.77
C ARG A 213 -6.17 0.62 51.03
N ILE A 214 -6.63 1.87 51.02
CA ILE A 214 -6.68 2.79 52.15
C ILE A 214 -8.14 2.81 52.63
#